data_AF-A0A3B8K7S6-F1
#
_entry.id   AF-A0A3B8K7S6-F1
#
_cell.length_a   1.000
_cell.length_b   1.000
_cell.length_c   1.000
_cell.angle_alpha   90.00
_cell.angle_beta   90.00
_cell.angle_gamma   90.00
#
_symmetry.space_group_name_H-M   'P 1'
#
loop_
_entity.id
_entity.type
_entity.pdbx_description
1 polymer ?
#
loop_
_entity_poly.entity_id
_entity_poly.type
_entity_poly.pdbx_seq_one_letter_code
_entity_poly.pdbx_strand_id
1 'polypeptide(L)'
;MLLKNANIYDVRAGAFRLGHLFIENGRIADIGFDGSPQSDAVDMQTSYVLPGFIDCHVHLCVDTYNPDASRLWAGAKPGTIALSAARAAYR
;
A
#
# COMPACT_ATOMS: atom_id res chain seq x y z
N MET A 1 -14.90 -6.50 -4.05
CA MET A 1 -13.74 -7.40 -4.13
C MET A 1 -13.66 -8.18 -2.83
N LEU A 2 -13.40 -9.49 -2.91
CA LEU A 2 -13.25 -10.35 -1.74
C LEU A 2 -11.87 -11.02 -1.78
N LEU A 3 -11.11 -10.89 -0.69
CA LEU A 3 -9.85 -11.60 -0.48
C LEU A 3 -10.13 -12.74 0.52
N LYS A 4 -9.88 -13.99 0.16
CA LYS A 4 -10.09 -15.15 1.05
C LYS A 4 -8.79 -15.87 1.38
N ASN A 5 -8.80 -16.67 2.44
CA ASN A 5 -7.64 -17.44 2.92
C ASN A 5 -6.41 -16.56 3.16
N ALA A 6 -6.58 -15.42 3.84
CA ALA A 6 -5.50 -14.47 4.12
C ALA A 6 -5.12 -14.50 5.60
N ASN A 7 -3.82 -14.44 5.90
CA ASN A 7 -3.32 -14.15 7.25
C ASN A 7 -3.37 -12.64 7.48
N ILE A 8 -4.43 -12.15 8.11
CA ILE A 8 -4.69 -10.72 8.32
C ILE A 8 -4.02 -10.26 9.61
N TYR A 9 -3.18 -9.23 9.52
CA TYR A 9 -2.52 -8.64 10.69
C TYR A 9 -3.47 -7.71 11.45
N ASP A 10 -3.80 -8.07 12.69
CA ASP A 10 -4.45 -7.17 13.63
C ASP A 10 -3.39 -6.37 14.38
N VAL A 11 -3.22 -5.11 13.99
CA VAL A 11 -2.24 -4.19 14.59
C VAL A 11 -2.50 -3.97 16.09
N ARG A 12 -3.76 -4.04 16.55
CA ARG A 12 -4.10 -3.83 17.96
C ARG A 12 -3.76 -5.04 18.80
N ALA A 13 -3.99 -6.24 18.26
CA ALA A 13 -3.66 -7.49 18.94
C ALA A 13 -2.17 -7.90 18.75
N GLY A 14 -1.48 -7.34 17.75
CA GLY A 14 -0.11 -7.71 17.42
C GLY A 14 0.02 -9.13 16.86
N ALA A 15 -1.04 -9.65 16.22
CA ALA A 15 -1.13 -11.04 15.80
C ALA A 15 -1.78 -11.20 14.43
N PHE A 16 -1.46 -12.32 13.77
CA PHE A 16 -2.12 -12.72 12.53
C PHE A 16 -3.32 -13.62 12.80
N ARG A 17 -4.37 -13.44 12.01
CA ARG A 17 -5.57 -14.29 12.03
C ARG A 17 -5.93 -14.68 10.60
N LEU A 18 -6.12 -15.98 10.38
CA LEU A 18 -6.60 -16.48 9.08
C LEU A 18 -8.06 -16.03 8.90
N GLY A 19 -8.38 -15.44 7.74
CA GLY A 19 -9.71 -14.93 7.47
C GLY A 19 -9.87 -14.42 6.04
N HIS A 20 -10.85 -13.54 5.86
CA HIS A 20 -11.21 -12.92 4.60
C HIS A 20 -11.60 -11.45 4.77
N LEU A 21 -11.33 -10.63 3.74
CA LEU A 21 -11.65 -9.20 3.69
C LEU A 21 -12.62 -8.90 2.56
N PHE A 22 -13.70 -8.19 2.89
CA PHE A 22 -14.63 -7.68 1.90
C PHE A 22 -14.37 -6.19 1.65
N ILE A 23 -14.16 -5.82 0.39
CA ILE A 23 -13.80 -4.47 -0.03
C ILE A 23 -14.83 -3.96 -1.03
N GLU A 24 -15.45 -2.84 -0.70
CA GLU A 24 -16.42 -2.15 -1.55
C GLU A 24 -16.07 -0.67 -1.67
N ASN A 25 -16.10 -0.15 -2.90
CA ASN A 25 -15.86 1.28 -3.18
C ASN A 25 -14.55 1.82 -2.54
N GLY A 26 -13.49 1.02 -2.59
CA GLY A 26 -12.17 1.39 -2.04
C GLY A 26 -12.08 1.36 -0.51
N ARG A 27 -13.08 0.80 0.19
CA ARG A 27 -13.11 0.68 1.66
C ARG A 27 -13.25 -0.77 2.07
N ILE A 28 -12.66 -1.12 3.22
CA ILE A 28 -12.95 -2.39 3.89
C ILE A 28 -14.37 -2.30 4.44
N ALA A 29 -15.27 -3.09 3.89
CA ALA A 29 -16.67 -3.14 4.29
C ALA A 29 -16.88 -4.15 5.42
N ASP A 30 -16.15 -5.28 5.41
CA ASP A 30 -16.22 -6.30 6.45
C ASP A 30 -14.93 -7.14 6.54
N ILE A 31 -14.71 -7.77 7.70
CA ILE A 31 -13.62 -8.71 7.96
C ILE A 31 -14.21 -9.94 8.67
N GLY A 32 -14.11 -11.10 8.03
CA GLY A 32 -14.61 -12.36 8.58
C GLY A 32 -13.48 -13.33 8.90
N PHE A 33 -13.67 -14.12 9.95
CA PHE A 33 -12.69 -15.11 10.44
C PHE A 33 -13.20 -16.55 10.40
N ASP A 34 -14.50 -16.74 10.15
CA ASP A 34 -15.15 -18.03 10.15
C ASP A 34 -15.65 -18.39 8.75
N GLY A 35 -15.45 -19.65 8.35
CA GLY A 35 -15.88 -20.14 7.05
C GLY A 35 -15.11 -19.56 5.86
N SER A 36 -15.15 -20.27 4.73
CA SER A 36 -14.69 -19.73 3.45
C SER A 36 -15.90 -19.23 2.67
N PRO A 37 -15.95 -17.94 2.31
CA PRO A 37 -16.98 -17.44 1.42
C PRO A 37 -16.93 -18.20 0.08
N GLN A 38 -18.11 -18.52 -0.45
CA GLN A 38 -18.31 -19.30 -1.68
C GLN A 38 -18.40 -18.43 -2.95
N SER A 39 -18.40 -17.10 -2.80
CA SER A 39 -18.48 -16.16 -3.91
C SER A 39 -17.15 -16.05 -4.68
N ASP A 40 -17.19 -15.45 -5.87
CA ASP A 40 -16.00 -15.06 -6.62
C ASP A 40 -15.06 -14.23 -5.73
N ALA A 41 -13.86 -14.75 -5.54
CA ALA A 41 -12.89 -14.24 -4.58
C ALA A 41 -11.48 -14.43 -5.11
N VAL A 42 -10.59 -13.51 -4.74
CA VAL A 42 -9.15 -13.70 -4.88
C VAL A 42 -8.69 -14.58 -3.72
N ASP A 43 -8.23 -15.79 -4.04
CA ASP A 43 -7.60 -16.66 -3.05
C ASP A 43 -6.19 -16.16 -2.75
N MET A 44 -5.95 -15.77 -1.50
CA MET A 44 -4.66 -15.25 -1.05
C MET A 44 -3.68 -16.37 -0.72
N GLN A 45 -4.08 -17.65 -0.77
CA GLN A 45 -3.20 -18.80 -0.57
C GLN A 45 -2.42 -18.74 0.75
N THR A 46 -3.08 -18.30 1.83
CA THR A 46 -2.48 -18.05 3.15
C THR A 46 -1.38 -16.99 3.17
N SER A 47 -1.34 -16.11 2.16
CA SER A 47 -0.47 -14.93 2.16
C SER A 47 -0.84 -13.97 3.28
N TYR A 48 0.09 -13.08 3.61
CA TYR A 48 -0.05 -12.12 4.68
C TYR A 48 -0.63 -10.80 4.17
N VAL A 49 -1.67 -10.31 4.84
CA VAL A 49 -2.29 -9.02 4.57
C VAL A 49 -1.99 -8.09 5.72
N LEU A 50 -1.37 -6.97 5.40
CA LEU A 50 -1.05 -5.89 6.32
C LEU A 50 -1.72 -4.60 5.86
N PRO A 51 -1.97 -3.63 6.76
CA PRO A 51 -2.27 -2.27 6.34
C PRO A 51 -1.18 -1.74 5.39
N GLY A 52 -1.57 -0.86 4.46
CA GLY A 52 -0.60 -0.18 3.61
C GLY A 52 0.42 0.58 4.46
N PHE A 53 1.70 0.44 4.11
CA PHE A 53 2.77 1.15 4.80
C PHE A 53 2.69 2.65 4.52
N ILE A 54 3.06 3.44 5.54
CA ILE A 54 3.07 4.90 5.47
C ILE A 54 4.51 5.35 5.68
N ASP A 55 5.04 6.10 4.72
CA ASP A 55 6.28 6.85 4.88
C ASP A 55 5.94 8.29 5.30
N CYS A 56 6.40 8.69 6.48
CA CYS A 56 6.10 10.01 7.04
C CYS A 56 6.99 11.12 6.49
N HIS A 57 8.09 10.79 5.80
CA HIS A 57 9.05 11.79 5.36
C HIS A 57 9.71 11.40 4.04
N VAL A 58 9.22 11.98 2.95
CA VAL A 58 9.73 11.76 1.59
C VAL A 58 10.07 13.07 0.89
N HIS A 59 11.00 13.00 -0.06
CA HIS A 59 11.36 14.10 -0.95
C HIS A 59 11.06 13.74 -2.41
N LEU A 60 9.77 13.59 -2.77
CA LEU A 60 9.36 13.14 -4.13
C LEU A 60 9.80 14.09 -5.25
N CYS A 61 9.94 15.39 -4.96
CA CYS A 61 10.33 16.41 -5.93
C CYS A 61 11.84 16.69 -5.97
N VAL A 62 12.66 15.84 -5.34
CA VAL A 62 14.12 15.95 -5.35
C VAL A 62 14.71 14.81 -6.15
N ASP A 63 15.87 15.03 -6.78
CA ASP A 63 16.61 13.97 -7.45
C ASP A 63 16.96 12.86 -6.44
N THR A 64 16.42 11.67 -6.68
CA THR A 64 16.66 10.48 -5.85
C THR A 64 18.12 10.04 -5.87
N TYR A 65 18.86 10.32 -6.95
CA TYR A 65 20.26 9.87 -7.10
C TYR A 65 21.27 10.91 -6.60
N ASN A 66 20.84 12.14 -6.35
CA ASN A 66 21.69 13.19 -5.76
C ASN A 66 20.88 14.07 -4.80
N PRO A 67 20.52 13.55 -3.61
CA PRO A 67 19.65 14.23 -2.64
C PRO A 67 20.43 15.29 -1.82
N ASP A 68 21.03 16.26 -2.50
CA ASP A 68 21.65 17.41 -1.84
C ASP A 68 20.57 18.44 -1.44
N ALA A 69 20.20 18.44 -0.16
CA ALA A 69 19.23 19.37 0.40
C ALA A 69 19.64 20.85 0.27
N SER A 70 20.93 21.13 0.06
CA SER A 70 21.46 22.49 -0.13
C SER A 70 21.39 22.96 -1.60
N ARG A 71 21.16 22.05 -2.55
CA ARG A 71 21.03 22.33 -3.98
C ARG A 71 19.85 21.57 -4.58
N LEU A 72 18.65 21.91 -4.14
CA LEU A 72 17.40 21.36 -4.66
C LEU A 72 17.36 21.43 -6.19
N TRP A 73 17.66 20.29 -6.81
CA TRP A 73 17.64 20.00 -8.24
C TRP A 73 18.01 21.17 -9.17
N ALA A 74 19.18 21.79 -8.92
CA ALA A 74 19.59 22.99 -9.62
C ALA A 74 19.56 22.83 -11.16
N GLY A 75 18.76 23.67 -11.83
CA GLY A 75 18.60 23.65 -13.29
C GLY A 75 17.50 22.73 -13.82
N ALA A 76 16.80 21.97 -12.97
CA ALA A 76 15.67 21.15 -13.40
C ALA A 76 14.48 22.03 -13.84
N LYS A 77 13.88 21.68 -14.99
CA LYS A 77 12.64 22.33 -15.45
C LYS A 77 11.44 21.83 -14.63
N PRO A 78 10.41 22.65 -14.39
CA PRO A 78 9.21 22.23 -13.67
C PRO A 78 8.57 20.93 -14.20
N GLY A 79 8.53 20.75 -15.52
CA GLY A 79 8.01 19.52 -16.13
C GLY A 79 8.83 18.27 -15.83
N THR A 80 10.16 18.41 -15.70
CA THR A 80 11.05 17.31 -15.31
C THR A 80 10.79 16.90 -13.85
N ILE A 81 10.64 17.88 -12.97
CA ILE A 81 10.32 17.65 -11.56
C ILE A 81 8.96 16.94 -11.44
N ALA A 82 7.94 17.45 -12.13
CA ALA A 82 6.60 16.87 -12.11
C ALA A 82 6.59 15.41 -12.62
N LEU A 83 7.25 15.12 -13.75
CA LEU A 83 7.33 13.77 -14.29
C LEU A 83 8.08 12.81 -13.34
N SER A 84 9.16 13.28 -12.71
CA SER A 84 9.91 12.47 -11.75
C SER A 84 9.14 12.21 -10.47
N ALA A 85 8.51 13.23 -9.89
CA ALA A 85 7.68 13.09 -8.69
C ALA A 85 6.52 12.12 -8.93
N ALA A 86 5.86 12.20 -10.10
CA ALA A 86 4.83 11.25 -10.48
C ALA A 86 5.38 9.82 -10.54
N ARG A 87 6.54 9.60 -11.19
CA ARG A 87 7.19 8.28 -11.24
C ARG A 87 7.58 7.76 -9.85
N ALA A 88 8.06 8.64 -8.97
CA ALA A 88 8.43 8.27 -7.61
C ALA A 88 7.20 7.90 -6.76
N ALA A 89 6.04 8.53 -7.00
CA ALA A 89 4.80 8.25 -6.27
C ALA A 89 4.11 6.92 -6.66
N TYR A 90 4.48 6.31 -7.80
CA TYR A 90 3.92 5.04 -8.28
C TYR A 90 4.85 3.84 -8.11
N ARG A 91 5.98 4.01 -7.42
CA ARG A 91 6.90 2.92 -7.06
C ARG A 91 6.50 2.32 -5.72
#